data_AF-A0A971CVT3-F1
#
_entry.id   AF-A0A971CVT3-F1
#
_cell.length_a   1.000
_cell.length_b   1.000
_cell.length_c   1.000
_cell.angle_alpha   90.00
_cell.angle_beta   90.00
_cell.angle_gamma   90.00
#
_symmetry.space_group_name_H-M   'P 1'
#
loop_
_entity.id
_entity.type
_entity.pdbx_description
1 polymer ?
#
loop_
_entity_poly.entity_id
_entity_poly.type
_entity_poly.pdbx_seq_one_letter_code
_entity_poly.pdbx_strand_id
1 'polypeptide(L)'
;ADYVELPIGPLLSTLTDSTFATWVSFPNTGGDWQRVFDFGTSNTAGYMFLCPRIPSGPVRFGITPAAGGDAESVVDTPNELSTDGWHHLAVVIDSATMTVQIYVDGTMVASGATETLPTDLGNTTQNWLGRSQYAVDAYFGGSLDDFVIYSRALSPGEVRYLAGDR
;
A
#
# COMPACT_ATOMS: atom_id res chain seq x y z
N ALA A 1 1.17 9.33 19.25
CA ALA A 1 1.38 8.32 18.21
C ALA A 1 0.11 8.34 17.42
N ASP A 2 0.20 8.85 16.21
CA ASP A 2 -0.93 9.45 15.52
C ASP A 2 -1.15 8.70 14.21
N TYR A 3 -2.41 8.55 13.83
CA TYR A 3 -2.84 7.85 12.63
C TYR A 3 -4.13 8.50 12.14
N VAL A 4 -4.49 8.21 10.89
CA VAL A 4 -5.78 8.61 10.31
C VAL A 4 -6.63 7.38 10.09
N GLU A 5 -7.90 7.45 10.44
CA GLU A 5 -8.90 6.42 10.13
C GLU A 5 -9.85 6.91 9.04
N LEU A 6 -10.04 6.08 8.01
CA LEU A 6 -10.82 6.42 6.83
C LEU A 6 -12.12 5.61 6.77
N PRO A 7 -13.31 6.24 6.58
CA PRO A 7 -14.58 5.54 6.47
C PRO A 7 -14.81 4.96 5.07
N ILE A 8 -13.84 4.19 4.55
CA ILE A 8 -13.79 3.72 3.15
C ILE A 8 -14.11 2.23 2.99
N GLY A 9 -14.58 1.55 4.04
CA GLY A 9 -14.86 0.11 4.00
C GLY A 9 -15.69 -0.35 2.79
N PRO A 10 -16.86 0.28 2.54
CA PRO A 10 -17.68 -0.08 1.39
C PRO A 10 -17.01 0.21 0.05
N LEU A 11 -16.12 1.20 -0.03
CA LEU A 11 -15.39 1.51 -1.26
C LEU A 11 -14.48 0.35 -1.67
N LEU A 12 -13.73 -0.25 -0.74
CA LEU A 12 -12.79 -1.34 -1.08
C LEU A 12 -13.49 -2.53 -1.72
N SER A 13 -14.70 -2.86 -1.25
CA SER A 13 -15.55 -3.92 -1.81
C SER A 13 -16.04 -3.65 -3.25
N THR A 14 -15.71 -2.50 -3.84
CA THR A 14 -16.07 -2.13 -5.23
C THR A 14 -14.86 -2.05 -6.16
N LEU A 15 -13.64 -2.21 -5.64
CA LEU A 15 -12.40 -1.98 -6.40
C LEU A 15 -11.85 -3.31 -6.94
N THR A 16 -11.89 -3.48 -8.27
CA THR A 16 -11.16 -4.54 -8.97
C THR A 16 -9.83 -4.01 -9.49
N ASP A 17 -9.88 -3.00 -10.37
CA ASP A 17 -8.73 -2.18 -10.74
C ASP A 17 -8.57 -1.05 -9.75
N SER A 18 -7.34 -0.78 -9.31
CA SER A 18 -7.10 0.30 -8.35
C SER A 18 -5.71 0.87 -8.42
N THR A 19 -5.56 2.10 -7.93
CA THR A 19 -4.26 2.70 -7.64
C THR A 19 -4.32 3.46 -6.33
N PHE A 20 -3.37 3.18 -5.44
CA PHE A 20 -3.16 3.90 -4.19
C PHE A 20 -1.88 4.70 -4.33
N ALA A 21 -1.93 6.03 -4.16
CA ALA A 21 -0.76 6.89 -4.32
C ALA A 21 -0.67 7.92 -3.20
N THR A 22 0.55 8.28 -2.81
CA THR A 22 0.82 9.30 -1.78
C THR A 22 2.28 9.76 -1.85
N TRP A 23 2.51 10.99 -1.41
CA TRP A 23 3.85 11.46 -1.06
C TRP A 23 4.18 11.06 0.37
N VAL A 24 5.39 10.56 0.59
CA VAL A 24 5.86 10.08 1.89
C VAL A 24 7.24 10.64 2.22
N SER A 25 7.40 11.12 3.45
CA SER A 25 8.71 11.40 4.07
C SER A 25 8.93 10.36 5.18
N PHE A 26 9.87 9.44 4.96
CA PHE A 26 10.09 8.28 5.84
C PHE A 26 11.48 8.31 6.51
N PRO A 27 11.65 8.96 7.67
CA PRO A 27 12.93 8.99 8.39
C PRO A 27 13.28 7.67 9.08
N ASN A 28 12.40 6.64 9.00
CA ASN A 28 12.58 5.33 9.62
C ASN A 28 12.83 5.35 11.15
N THR A 29 12.15 6.23 11.89
CA THR A 29 12.35 6.33 13.35
C THR A 29 11.72 5.18 14.14
N GLY A 30 10.75 4.47 13.55
CA GLY A 30 10.04 3.34 14.16
C GLY A 30 10.54 1.94 13.75
N GLY A 31 11.52 1.84 12.85
CA GLY A 31 12.04 0.58 12.34
C GLY A 31 11.12 -0.13 11.33
N ASP A 32 11.20 -1.46 11.28
CA ASP A 32 10.49 -2.26 10.28
C ASP A 32 8.97 -2.30 10.51
N TRP A 33 8.23 -2.67 9.46
CA TRP A 33 6.79 -2.96 9.50
C TRP A 33 5.85 -1.78 9.81
N GLN A 34 6.38 -0.56 9.88
CA GLN A 34 5.55 0.64 9.86
C GLN A 34 4.69 0.65 8.59
N ARG A 35 3.44 1.12 8.66
CA ARG A 35 2.53 1.14 7.50
C ARG A 35 2.31 2.54 6.98
N VAL A 36 2.50 2.75 5.69
CA VAL A 36 2.00 3.96 5.02
C VAL A 36 0.48 3.95 5.07
N PHE A 37 -0.12 2.85 4.60
CA PHE A 37 -1.52 2.51 4.80
C PHE A 37 -1.67 1.03 5.15
N ASP A 38 -2.75 0.71 5.86
CA ASP A 38 -3.18 -0.65 6.16
C ASP A 38 -4.71 -0.67 6.23
N PHE A 39 -5.34 -1.36 5.29
CA PHE A 39 -6.79 -1.39 5.11
C PHE A 39 -7.31 -2.81 5.25
N GLY A 40 -8.12 -3.07 6.28
CA GLY A 40 -8.60 -4.41 6.55
C GLY A 40 -9.66 -4.54 7.64
N THR A 41 -9.80 -5.76 8.15
CA THR A 41 -10.73 -6.12 9.23
C THR A 41 -10.05 -6.87 10.36
N SER A 42 -8.90 -7.50 10.11
CA SER A 42 -8.13 -8.24 11.10
C SER A 42 -6.66 -8.31 10.69
N ASN A 43 -5.80 -8.77 11.60
CA ASN A 43 -4.39 -9.08 11.31
C ASN A 43 -4.16 -10.54 10.90
N THR A 44 -5.22 -11.30 10.64
CA THR A 44 -5.13 -12.72 10.24
C THR A 44 -5.72 -12.98 8.86
N ALA A 45 -6.60 -12.11 8.38
CA ALA A 45 -7.25 -12.18 7.07
C ALA A 45 -7.90 -10.84 6.71
N GLY A 46 -8.17 -10.62 5.42
CA GLY A 46 -8.90 -9.47 4.92
C GLY A 46 -8.20 -8.15 5.23
N TYR A 47 -6.96 -8.01 4.77
CA TYR A 47 -6.21 -6.76 4.82
C TYR A 47 -5.32 -6.59 3.60
N MET A 48 -4.96 -5.35 3.32
CA MET A 48 -3.88 -4.98 2.42
C MET A 48 -3.08 -3.82 2.99
N PHE A 49 -1.78 -3.80 2.74
CA PHE A 49 -0.92 -2.75 3.27
C PHE A 49 0.17 -2.34 2.27
N LEU A 50 0.71 -1.15 2.51
CA LEU A 50 2.01 -0.73 1.99
C LEU A 50 2.95 -0.39 3.15
N CYS A 51 4.07 -1.08 3.20
CA CYS A 51 5.14 -0.92 4.17
C CYS A 51 6.36 -0.29 3.46
N PRO A 52 6.97 0.78 3.96
CA PRO A 52 8.14 1.40 3.36
C PRO A 52 9.43 0.61 3.62
N ARG A 53 9.44 -0.30 4.61
CA ARG A 53 10.61 -1.11 4.97
C ARG A 53 10.24 -2.37 5.77
N ILE A 54 10.52 -3.53 5.22
CA ILE A 54 10.54 -4.82 5.95
C ILE A 54 11.96 -5.10 6.50
N PRO A 55 12.15 -6.08 7.39
CA PRO A 55 13.47 -6.35 8.00
C PRO A 55 14.62 -6.64 7.02
N SER A 56 14.31 -7.17 5.83
CA SER A 56 15.31 -7.38 4.77
C SER A 56 15.62 -6.13 3.94
N GLY A 57 14.93 -5.01 4.18
CA GLY A 57 15.09 -3.73 3.48
C GLY A 57 13.89 -3.28 2.64
N PRO A 58 13.31 -4.11 1.75
CA PRO A 58 12.34 -3.67 0.75
C PRO A 58 11.14 -2.87 1.25
N VAL A 59 10.63 -2.00 0.38
CA VAL A 59 9.21 -1.60 0.40
C VAL A 59 8.40 -2.84 0.03
N ARG A 60 7.33 -3.10 0.78
CA ARG A 60 6.44 -4.25 0.56
C ARG A 60 5.00 -3.82 0.42
N PHE A 61 4.35 -4.29 -0.63
CA PHE A 61 2.90 -4.41 -0.67
C PHE A 61 2.50 -5.84 -0.31
N GLY A 62 1.45 -5.98 0.51
CA GLY A 62 0.85 -7.26 0.86
C GLY A 62 -0.67 -7.19 0.78
N ILE A 63 -1.32 -8.26 0.31
CA ILE A 63 -2.78 -8.38 0.30
C ILE A 63 -3.21 -9.81 0.64
N THR A 64 -4.18 -9.93 1.55
CA THR A 64 -4.76 -11.20 2.01
C THR A 64 -6.30 -11.11 1.93
N PRO A 65 -7.00 -12.06 1.27
CA PRO A 65 -8.45 -12.01 1.11
C PRO A 65 -9.20 -12.18 2.45
N ALA A 66 -10.46 -11.75 2.49
CA ALA A 66 -11.30 -11.85 3.70
C ALA A 66 -11.58 -13.29 4.14
N ALA A 67 -11.64 -14.23 3.19
CA ALA A 67 -11.81 -15.65 3.49
C ALA A 67 -10.61 -16.23 4.26
N GLY A 68 -9.46 -15.54 4.26
CA GLY A 68 -8.19 -16.10 4.71
C GLY A 68 -7.79 -17.30 3.84
N GLY A 69 -7.02 -18.23 4.42
CA GLY A 69 -6.75 -19.54 3.82
C GLY A 69 -5.72 -19.58 2.69
N ASP A 70 -5.53 -18.49 1.97
CA ASP A 70 -4.49 -18.34 0.94
C ASP A 70 -3.21 -17.69 1.51
N ALA A 71 -2.08 -17.96 0.86
CA ALA A 71 -0.84 -17.23 1.17
C ALA A 71 -1.00 -15.76 0.74
N GLU A 72 -0.56 -14.84 1.60
CA GLU A 72 -0.52 -13.41 1.28
C GLU A 72 0.15 -13.18 -0.09
N SER A 73 -0.51 -12.47 -0.99
CA SER A 73 0.12 -11.99 -2.21
C SER A 73 1.05 -10.83 -1.84
N VAL A 74 2.33 -10.97 -2.17
CA VAL A 74 3.37 -10.02 -1.77
C VAL A 74 4.14 -9.53 -3.00
N VAL A 75 4.41 -8.22 -3.02
CA VAL A 75 5.36 -7.60 -3.96
C VAL A 75 6.40 -6.82 -3.16
N ASP A 76 7.67 -7.20 -3.33
CA ASP A 76 8.82 -6.53 -2.73
C ASP A 76 9.57 -5.72 -3.78
N THR A 77 10.01 -4.52 -3.39
CA THR A 77 10.98 -3.75 -4.17
C THR A 77 12.39 -4.34 -4.03
N PRO A 78 13.29 -4.10 -4.99
CA PRO A 78 14.67 -4.58 -4.89
C PRO A 78 15.47 -3.89 -3.79
N ASN A 79 15.07 -2.68 -3.37
CA ASN A 79 15.78 -1.84 -2.39
C ASN A 79 14.80 -1.25 -1.37
N GLU A 80 15.33 -0.81 -0.23
CA GLU A 80 14.56 -0.02 0.74
C GLU A 80 14.19 1.36 0.19
N LEU A 81 13.13 1.97 0.76
CA LEU A 81 12.83 3.37 0.48
C LEU A 81 13.92 4.26 1.08
N SER A 82 14.45 5.18 0.29
CA SER A 82 15.36 6.20 0.79
C SER A 82 14.71 6.97 1.95
N THR A 83 15.48 7.20 3.01
CA THR A 83 15.03 7.95 4.18
C THR A 83 15.20 9.46 4.02
N ASP A 84 15.82 9.89 2.92
CA ASP A 84 16.12 11.28 2.63
C ASP A 84 15.01 11.93 1.81
N GLY A 85 14.29 12.87 2.44
CA GLY A 85 13.33 13.74 1.75
C GLY A 85 11.96 13.08 1.47
N TRP A 86 11.28 13.64 0.48
CA TRP A 86 9.95 13.20 0.05
C TRP A 86 10.05 12.30 -1.17
N HIS A 87 9.32 11.19 -1.14
CA HIS A 87 9.19 10.25 -2.24
C HIS A 87 7.72 10.04 -2.59
N HIS A 88 7.40 9.89 -3.87
CA HIS A 88 6.07 9.50 -4.30
C HIS A 88 5.98 7.98 -4.39
N LEU A 89 5.10 7.36 -3.59
CA LEU A 89 4.79 5.94 -3.68
C LEU A 89 3.45 5.73 -4.40
N ALA A 90 3.40 4.75 -5.28
CA ALA A 90 2.13 4.25 -5.79
C ALA A 90 2.10 2.73 -5.91
N VAL A 91 0.94 2.14 -5.62
CA VAL A 91 0.62 0.74 -5.87
C VAL A 91 -0.48 0.70 -6.92
N VAL A 92 -0.22 0.07 -8.06
CA VAL A 92 -1.19 -0.14 -9.14
C VAL A 92 -1.59 -1.61 -9.15
N ILE A 93 -2.89 -1.88 -9.05
CA ILE A 93 -3.46 -3.23 -9.13
C ILE A 93 -4.31 -3.30 -10.40
N ASP A 94 -3.95 -4.22 -11.29
CA ASP A 94 -4.59 -4.43 -12.59
C ASP A 94 -5.26 -5.81 -12.60
N SER A 95 -6.59 -5.81 -12.63
CA SER A 95 -7.42 -7.03 -12.58
C SER A 95 -7.47 -7.77 -13.91
N ALA A 96 -7.17 -7.11 -15.03
CA ALA A 96 -7.13 -7.75 -16.34
C ALA A 96 -5.90 -8.66 -16.49
N THR A 97 -4.79 -8.29 -15.85
CA THR A 97 -3.53 -9.04 -15.86
C THR A 97 -3.25 -9.76 -14.54
N MET A 98 -4.03 -9.50 -13.49
CA MET A 98 -3.81 -10.00 -12.13
C MET A 98 -2.41 -9.66 -11.62
N THR A 99 -2.02 -8.39 -11.79
CA THR A 99 -0.70 -7.88 -11.38
C THR A 99 -0.79 -6.73 -10.40
N VAL A 100 0.20 -6.68 -9.51
CA VAL A 100 0.48 -5.56 -8.63
C VAL A 100 1.82 -4.95 -9.04
N GLN A 101 1.88 -3.64 -9.18
CA GLN A 101 3.09 -2.88 -9.49
C GLN A 101 3.33 -1.82 -8.42
N ILE A 102 4.59 -1.70 -7.96
CA ILE A 102 5.02 -0.66 -7.03
C ILE A 102 5.86 0.35 -7.79
N TYR A 103 5.53 1.62 -7.62
CA TYR A 103 6.21 2.76 -8.19
C TYR A 103 6.84 3.61 -7.08
N VAL A 104 8.07 4.07 -7.30
CA VAL A 104 8.77 5.06 -6.48
C VAL A 104 9.18 6.21 -7.41
N ASP A 105 8.82 7.43 -7.06
CA ASP A 105 9.13 8.66 -7.81
C ASP A 105 8.77 8.54 -9.30
N GLY A 106 7.57 7.98 -9.56
CA GLY A 106 7.03 7.82 -10.91
C GLY A 106 7.60 6.63 -11.69
N THR A 107 8.59 5.91 -11.16
CA THR A 107 9.22 4.77 -11.84
C THR A 107 8.75 3.44 -11.25
N MET A 108 8.33 2.50 -12.10
CA MET A 108 8.00 1.13 -11.65
C MET A 108 9.26 0.43 -11.17
N VAL A 109 9.33 0.08 -9.90
CA VAL A 109 10.49 -0.58 -9.29
C VAL A 109 10.25 -2.06 -8.99
N ALA A 110 9.00 -2.49 -8.94
CA ALA A 110 8.62 -3.89 -8.74
C ALA A 110 7.27 -4.22 -9.39
N SER A 111 7.11 -5.48 -9.77
CA SER A 111 5.86 -6.05 -10.25
C SER A 111 5.77 -7.51 -9.81
N GLY A 112 4.58 -7.96 -9.44
CA GLY A 112 4.30 -9.35 -9.11
C GLY A 112 2.88 -9.75 -9.46
N ALA A 113 2.64 -11.06 -9.59
CA ALA A 113 1.29 -11.59 -9.73
C ALA A 113 0.54 -11.52 -8.40
N THR A 114 -0.77 -11.42 -8.47
CA THR A 114 -1.65 -11.56 -7.29
C THR A 114 -2.85 -12.43 -7.65
N GLU A 115 -3.39 -13.14 -6.67
CA GLU A 115 -4.66 -13.85 -6.79
C GLU A 115 -5.78 -13.12 -6.03
N THR A 116 -5.50 -11.93 -5.50
CA THR A 116 -6.40 -11.17 -4.64
C THR A 116 -6.50 -9.73 -5.08
N LEU A 117 -7.72 -9.25 -5.24
CA LEU A 117 -8.05 -7.86 -5.54
C LEU A 117 -8.63 -7.18 -4.29
N PRO A 118 -8.66 -5.83 -4.23
CA PRO A 118 -9.25 -5.14 -3.08
C PRO A 118 -10.72 -5.51 -2.82
N THR A 119 -11.48 -5.86 -3.85
CA THR A 119 -12.86 -6.37 -3.70
C THR A 119 -12.95 -7.64 -2.85
N ASP A 120 -11.89 -8.45 -2.80
CA ASP A 120 -11.84 -9.71 -2.03
C ASP A 120 -11.59 -9.48 -0.53
N LEU A 121 -11.29 -8.25 -0.13
CA LEU A 121 -11.24 -7.82 1.28
C LEU A 121 -12.64 -7.67 1.89
N GLY A 122 -13.68 -7.59 1.04
CA GLY A 122 -15.04 -7.29 1.47
C GLY A 122 -15.18 -5.88 2.06
N ASN A 123 -16.19 -5.69 2.91
CA ASN A 123 -16.40 -4.43 3.61
C ASN A 123 -15.47 -4.34 4.83
N THR A 124 -14.37 -3.61 4.69
CA THR A 124 -13.35 -3.47 5.75
C THR A 124 -13.79 -2.52 6.87
N THR A 125 -13.23 -2.70 8.06
CA THR A 125 -13.62 -1.93 9.27
C THR A 125 -12.48 -1.19 9.94
N GLN A 126 -11.24 -1.43 9.51
CA GLN A 126 -10.01 -0.90 10.08
C GLN A 126 -9.16 -0.38 8.91
N ASN A 127 -9.42 0.87 8.51
CA ASN A 127 -8.75 1.46 7.34
C ASN A 127 -7.91 2.63 7.80
N TRP A 128 -6.60 2.42 7.91
CA TRP A 128 -5.70 3.37 8.54
C TRP A 128 -4.59 3.85 7.62
N LEU A 129 -4.22 5.12 7.80
CA LEU A 129 -2.93 5.64 7.39
C LEU A 129 -2.04 5.73 8.62
N GLY A 130 -0.82 5.19 8.54
CA GLY A 130 0.16 5.28 9.62
C GLY A 130 0.03 4.26 10.76
N ARG A 131 -0.85 3.26 10.64
CA ARG A 131 -1.08 2.22 11.67
C ARG A 131 -1.20 0.85 11.04
N SER A 132 -0.62 -0.16 11.70
CA SER A 132 -0.70 -1.56 11.30
C SER A 132 -1.91 -2.27 11.89
N GLN A 133 -2.44 -3.23 11.14
CA GLN A 133 -3.34 -4.26 11.67
C GLN A 133 -2.68 -5.06 12.80
N TYR A 134 -1.35 -5.22 12.76
CA TYR A 134 -0.57 -5.89 13.79
C TYR A 134 -0.19 -4.90 14.90
N ALA A 135 -0.80 -5.05 16.06
CA ALA A 135 -0.58 -4.14 17.20
C ALA A 135 0.86 -4.10 17.74
N VAL A 136 1.72 -5.04 17.33
CA VAL A 136 3.14 -5.07 17.70
C VAL A 136 4.00 -4.16 16.83
N ASP A 137 3.53 -3.81 15.64
CA ASP A 137 4.25 -2.94 14.71
C ASP A 137 4.17 -1.49 15.20
N ALA A 138 5.24 -0.73 15.00
CA ALA A 138 5.26 0.69 15.32
C ALA A 138 4.30 1.47 14.40
N TYR A 139 3.75 2.57 14.94
CA TYR A 139 3.10 3.58 14.11
C TYR A 139 4.12 4.20 13.14
N PHE A 140 3.63 4.67 11.99
CA PHE A 140 4.47 5.35 11.02
C PHE A 140 5.02 6.66 11.59
N GLY A 141 6.33 6.71 11.78
CA GLY A 141 7.08 7.89 12.18
C GLY A 141 7.59 8.63 10.95
N GLY A 142 6.78 9.53 10.40
CA GLY A 142 7.09 10.29 9.20
C GLY A 142 5.99 11.28 8.83
N SER A 143 5.89 11.66 7.56
CA SER A 143 4.81 12.52 7.05
C SER A 143 4.24 11.93 5.77
N LEU A 144 2.93 12.12 5.59
CA LEU A 144 2.18 11.73 4.39
C LEU A 144 1.54 12.99 3.81
N ASP A 145 1.52 13.08 2.49
CA ASP A 145 0.82 14.13 1.75
C ASP A 145 0.12 13.54 0.51
N ASP A 146 -0.93 14.21 0.05
CA ASP A 146 -1.68 13.88 -1.18
C ASP A 146 -2.05 12.39 -1.33
N PHE A 147 -2.56 11.77 -0.26
CA PHE A 147 -3.07 10.39 -0.34
C PHE A 147 -4.32 10.33 -1.22
N VAL A 148 -4.28 9.48 -2.26
CA VAL A 148 -5.36 9.33 -3.24
C VAL A 148 -5.60 7.86 -3.58
N ILE A 149 -6.87 7.52 -3.80
CA ILE A 149 -7.32 6.22 -4.29
C ILE A 149 -8.02 6.43 -5.63
N TYR A 150 -7.59 5.69 -6.65
CA TYR A 150 -8.25 5.60 -7.94
C TYR A 150 -8.91 4.23 -8.10
N SER A 151 -10.11 4.19 -8.68
CA SER A 151 -10.83 2.96 -9.03
C SER A 151 -10.46 2.41 -10.41
N ARG A 152 -9.19 2.56 -10.78
CA ARG A 152 -8.61 2.12 -12.06
C ARG A 152 -7.12 1.88 -11.89
N ALA A 153 -6.55 1.02 -12.73
CA ALA A 153 -5.12 0.88 -12.88
C ALA A 153 -4.57 2.09 -13.65
N LEU A 154 -3.77 2.94 -13.00
CA LEU A 154 -3.13 4.07 -13.68
C LEU A 154 -2.04 3.58 -14.63
N SER A 155 -1.93 4.24 -15.79
CA SER A 155 -0.81 4.03 -16.70
C SER A 155 0.50 4.59 -16.15
N PRO A 156 1.68 4.13 -16.62
CA PRO A 156 2.96 4.68 -16.19
C PRO A 156 3.13 6.19 -16.41
N GLY A 157 2.47 6.76 -17.42
CA GLY A 157 2.47 8.20 -17.66
C GLY A 157 1.67 8.98 -16.62
N GLU A 158 0.53 8.43 -16.18
CA GLU A 158 -0.29 9.04 -15.14
C GLU A 158 0.37 8.97 -13.77
N VAL A 159 1.03 7.85 -13.45
CA VAL A 159 1.80 7.74 -12.20
C VAL A 159 2.97 8.74 -12.17
N ARG A 160 3.67 8.94 -13.31
CA ARG A 160 4.72 9.98 -13.43
C ARG A 160 4.18 11.39 -13.21
N TYR A 161 3.00 11.69 -13.76
CA TYR A 161 2.34 12.97 -13.54
C TYR A 161 2.03 13.23 -12.05
N LEU A 162 1.56 12.20 -11.32
CA LEU A 162 1.34 12.30 -9.87
C LEU A 162 2.65 12.49 -9.08
N ALA A 163 3.74 11.88 -9.55
CA ALA A 163 5.08 12.06 -9.00
C ALA A 163 5.75 13.40 -9.37
N GLY A 164 5.05 14.30 -10.06
CA GLY A 164 5.52 15.66 -10.35
C GLY A 164 6.32 15.83 -11.65
N ASP A 165 6.44 14.77 -12.47
CA ASP A 165 6.99 14.86 -13.83
C ASP A 165 5.95 15.51 -14.75
N ARG A 166 6.13 16.80 -15.04
CA ARG A 166 5.20 17.66 -15.80
C ARG A 166 5.83 18.21 -17.07
#